data_AF-A0A1Q8W2Z9-F1
#
_entry.id   AF-A0A1Q8W2Z9-F1
#
_cell.length_a   1.000
_cell.length_b   1.000
_cell.length_c   1.000
_cell.angle_alpha   90.00
_cell.angle_beta   90.00
_cell.angle_gamma   90.00
#
_symmetry.space_group_name_H-M   'P 1'
#
loop_
_entity.id
_entity.type
_entity.pdbx_description
1 polymer ?
#
loop_
_entity_poly.entity_id
_entity_poly.type
_entity_poly.pdbx_seq_one_letter_code
_entity_poly.pdbx_strand_id
1 'polypeptide(L)' 'RLTALWTAWEHMRVHDGPTAMAAWLVEYADPIMSVVLDAEAGPFRGCKSDRGHKHLRPHKDGVLPCEPAPTGLFDERA' A
#
# COMPACT_ATOMS: atom_id res chain seq x y z
N ARG A 1 -10.02 -1.99 2.09
CA ARG A 1 -9.19 -3.11 2.61
C ARG A 1 -8.23 -2.63 3.69
N LEU A 2 -7.33 -1.67 3.41
CA LEU A 2 -6.41 -1.13 4.43
C LEU A 2 -7.13 -0.52 5.65
N THR A 3 -8.21 0.24 5.44
CA THR A 3 -9.03 0.78 6.55
C THR A 3 -9.57 -0.31 7.46
N ALA A 4 -10.06 -1.42 6.89
CA ALA A 4 -10.57 -2.53 7.68
C ALA A 4 -9.47 -3.22 8.49
N LEU A 5 -8.27 -3.36 7.93
CA LEU A 5 -7.10 -3.90 8.63
C LEU A 5 -6.71 -3.02 9.82
N TRP A 6 -6.73 -1.69 9.61
CA TRP A 6 -6.46 -0.72 10.66
C TRP A 6 -7.54 -0.75 11.75
N THR A 7 -8.82 -0.80 11.38
CA THR A 7 -9.92 -0.92 12.36
C THR A 7 -9.81 -2.21 13.18
N ALA A 8 -9.42 -3.34 12.56
CA ALA A 8 -9.19 -4.59 13.27
C ALA A 8 -8.03 -4.46 14.27
N TRP A 9 -6.91 -3.86 13.84
CA TRP A 9 -5.77 -3.59 14.72
C TRP A 9 -6.14 -2.72 15.92
N GLU A 10 -6.85 -1.61 15.66
CA GLU A 10 -7.34 -0.67 16.68
C GLU A 10 -8.24 -1.35 17.71
N HIS A 11 -9.14 -2.22 17.28
CA HIS A 11 -9.99 -2.98 18.20
C HIS A 11 -9.15 -3.95 19.03
N MET A 12 -8.35 -4.79 18.36
CA MET A 12 -7.57 -5.85 18.99
C MET A 12 -6.59 -5.31 20.04
N ARG A 13 -5.92 -4.18 19.76
CA ARG A 13 -4.94 -3.60 20.69
C ARG A 13 -5.56 -3.04 21.98
N VAL A 14 -6.85 -2.68 21.96
CA VAL A 14 -7.54 -2.11 23.12
C VAL A 14 -8.31 -3.20 23.89
N HIS A 15 -8.87 -4.18 23.19
CA HIS A 15 -9.90 -5.05 23.77
C HIS A 15 -9.50 -6.52 23.94
N ASP A 16 -8.53 -7.04 23.17
CA ASP A 16 -8.42 -8.49 22.96
C ASP A 16 -7.25 -9.15 23.73
N GLY A 17 -6.70 -8.43 24.72
CA GLY A 17 -5.74 -8.98 25.68
C GLY A 17 -4.29 -9.05 25.19
N PRO A 18 -3.38 -9.66 25.98
CA PRO A 18 -1.93 -9.52 25.80
C PRO A 18 -1.39 -10.20 24.53
N THR A 19 -2.08 -11.20 23.98
CA THR A 19 -1.65 -11.91 22.76
C THR A 19 -2.23 -11.33 21.47
N ALA A 20 -3.13 -10.34 21.57
CA ALA A 20 -3.85 -9.80 20.42
C ALA A 20 -2.92 -9.25 19.32
N MET A 21 -1.84 -8.57 19.72
CA MET A 21 -0.88 -8.03 18.75
C MET A 21 -0.06 -9.11 18.07
N ALA A 22 0.32 -10.17 18.79
CA ALA A 22 1.00 -11.31 18.19
C ALA A 22 0.09 -12.02 17.17
N ALA A 23 -1.19 -12.22 17.51
CA ALA A 23 -2.17 -12.79 16.59
C ALA A 23 -2.37 -11.90 15.36
N TRP A 24 -2.53 -10.59 15.53
CA TRP A 24 -2.70 -9.68 14.40
C TRP A 24 -1.50 -9.70 13.44
N LEU A 25 -0.28 -9.74 13.98
CA LEU A 25 0.94 -9.83 13.18
C LEU A 25 0.98 -11.12 12.36
N VAL A 26 0.80 -12.27 13.01
CA VAL A 26 0.92 -13.59 12.37
C VAL A 26 -0.20 -13.85 11.36
N GLU A 27 -1.43 -13.48 11.70
CA GLU A 27 -2.61 -13.81 10.88
C GLU A 27 -2.85 -12.80 9.74
N TYR A 28 -2.46 -11.54 9.92
CA TYR A 28 -2.76 -10.47 8.95
C TYR A 28 -1.53 -9.77 8.42
N ALA A 29 -0.68 -9.22 9.29
CA ALA A 29 0.40 -8.35 8.86
C ALA A 29 1.47 -9.11 8.06
N ASP A 30 2.00 -10.20 8.61
CA ASP A 30 3.11 -10.95 8.03
C ASP A 30 2.74 -11.57 6.68
N PRO A 31 1.57 -12.21 6.49
CA PRO A 31 1.17 -12.71 5.18
C PRO A 31 1.05 -11.59 4.13
N ILE A 32 0.49 -10.43 4.49
CA ILE A 32 0.39 -9.29 3.58
C ILE A 32 1.78 -8.75 3.23
N MET A 33 2.65 -8.57 4.23
CA MET A 33 3.99 -8.06 4.04
C MET A 33 4.84 -9.02 3.20
N SER A 34 4.65 -10.33 3.32
CA SER A 34 5.37 -11.31 2.48
C SER A 34 5.07 -11.12 0.99
N VAL A 35 3.83 -10.80 0.62
CA VAL A 35 3.43 -10.51 -0.77
C VAL A 35 3.93 -9.13 -1.21
N VAL A 36 3.80 -8.13 -0.34
CA VAL A 36 4.19 -6.74 -0.66
C VAL A 36 5.70 -6.62 -0.85
N LEU A 37 6.48 -7.33 -0.04
CA LEU A 37 7.94 -7.30 -0.02
C LEU A 37 8.59 -8.40 -0.86
N ASP A 38 7.81 -9.19 -1.62
CA ASP A 38 8.36 -10.16 -2.55
C ASP A 38 9.23 -9.43 -3.61
N ALA A 39 10.52 -9.77 -3.64
CA ALA A 39 11.50 -9.10 -4.49
C ALA A 39 11.29 -9.38 -5.99
N GLU A 40 10.65 -10.49 -6.33
CA GLU A 40 10.51 -10.97 -7.71
C GLU A 40 9.09 -10.81 -8.24
N ALA A 41 8.07 -11.09 -7.43
CA ALA A 41 6.66 -11.02 -7.80
C ALA A 41 5.93 -9.82 -7.19
N GLY A 42 6.50 -9.19 -6.16
CA GLY A 42 5.85 -8.10 -5.44
C GLY A 42 5.65 -6.84 -6.29
N PRO A 43 4.75 -5.94 -5.87
CA PRO A 43 4.48 -4.69 -6.56
C PRO A 43 5.73 -3.79 -6.64
N PHE A 44 6.65 -3.93 -5.69
CA PHE A 44 7.88 -3.14 -5.63
C PHE A 44 9.10 -3.79 -6.29
N ARG A 45 8.98 -4.92 -7.01
CA ARG A 45 10.10 -5.57 -7.74
C ARG A 45 10.85 -4.65 -8.72
N GLY A 46 10.19 -3.56 -9.12
CA GLY A 46 10.74 -2.52 -9.98
C GLY A 46 11.57 -1.48 -9.24
N CYS A 47 11.60 -1.48 -7.91
CA CYS A 47 12.24 -0.46 -7.09
C CYS A 47 13.46 -1.08 -6.41
N LYS A 48 14.67 -0.56 -6.71
CA LYS A 48 15.89 -0.97 -6.02
C LYS A 48 16.58 0.24 -5.40
N SER A 49 17.17 0.05 -4.21
CA SER A 49 17.88 1.13 -3.50
C SER A 49 19.17 1.55 -4.21
N ASP A 50 19.85 0.64 -4.89
CA ASP A 50 21.10 0.87 -5.62
C ASP A 50 20.89 1.45 -7.03
N ARG A 51 19.74 1.17 -7.65
CA ARG A 51 19.47 1.45 -9.08
C ARG A 51 18.19 2.25 -9.35
N GLY A 52 17.47 2.65 -8.31
CA GLY A 52 16.22 3.39 -8.44
C GLY A 52 15.08 2.56 -9.04
N HIS A 53 14.09 3.25 -9.62
CA HIS A 53 12.93 2.63 -10.24
C HIS A 53 13.23 2.18 -11.68
N LYS A 54 12.87 0.95 -12.03
CA LYS A 54 12.89 0.45 -13.42
C LYS A 54 11.98 1.32 -14.27
N HIS A 55 12.46 1.74 -15.44
CA HIS A 55 11.68 2.50 -16.42
C HIS A 55 10.57 1.69 -17.10
N LEU A 56 10.52 0.37 -16.88
CA LEU A 56 9.47 -0.50 -17.41
C LEU A 56 8.15 -0.16 -16.70
N ARG A 57 7.31 0.60 -17.39
CA ARG A 57 5.97 0.94 -16.93
C ARG A 57 4.96 0.05 -17.67
N PRO A 58 3.88 -0.43 -17.01
CA PRO A 58 2.87 -1.28 -17.67
C PRO A 58 2.18 -0.60 -18.85
N HIS A 59 2.21 0.74 -18.88
CA HIS A 59 1.61 1.56 -19.92
C HIS A 59 2.69 2.09 -20.86
N LYS A 60 2.40 2.09 -22.17
CA LYS A 60 3.31 2.47 -23.25
C LYS A 60 3.90 3.87 -23.07
N ASP A 61 3.10 4.81 -22.56
CA ASP A 61 3.50 6.20 -22.32
C ASP A 61 4.03 6.41 -20.89
N GLY A 62 4.00 5.35 -20.08
CA GLY A 62 4.46 5.40 -18.70
C GLY A 62 3.55 6.18 -17.75
N VAL A 63 2.36 6.55 -18.19
CA VAL A 63 1.37 7.23 -17.38
C VAL A 63 0.29 6.22 -17.00
N LEU A 64 -0.11 6.20 -15.72
CA LEU A 64 -1.28 5.44 -15.30
C LEU A 64 -2.53 6.07 -15.94
N PRO A 65 -3.50 5.28 -16.43
CA PRO A 65 -4.79 5.82 -16.86
C PRO A 65 -5.38 6.66 -15.74
N CYS A 66 -5.60 7.93 -16.01
CA CYS A 66 -6.12 8.89 -15.06
C CYS A 66 -7.15 9.78 -15.76
N GLU A 67 -8.31 9.94 -15.14
CA GLU A 67 -9.26 10.96 -15.57
C GLU A 67 -8.67 12.35 -15.29
N PRO A 68 -8.79 13.32 -16.21
CA PRO A 68 -8.30 14.66 -15.97
C PRO A 68 -9.01 15.28 -14.77
N ALA A 69 -8.28 16.11 -14.02
CA ALA A 69 -8.89 16.88 -12.95
C ALA A 69 -10.03 17.75 -13.51
N PRO A 70 -11.17 17.87 -12.79
CA PRO A 70 -12.24 18.79 -13.16
C PRO A 70 -11.73 20.21 -13.34
N THR A 71 -12.32 20.94 -14.30
CA THR A 71 -12.03 22.37 -14.50
C THR A 71 -12.25 23.14 -13.20
N GLY A 72 -11.26 23.94 -12.80
CA GLY A 72 -11.32 24.77 -11.60
C GLY A 72 -10.97 24.08 -10.28
N LEU A 73 -10.61 22.79 -10.28
CA LEU A 73 -10.22 22.09 -9.04
C LEU A 73 -8.97 22.71 -8.36
N PHE A 74 -8.06 23.25 -9.17
CA PHE A 74 -6.78 23.80 -8.70
C PHE A 74 -6.71 25.33 -8.77
N ASP A 75 -7.80 25.98 -9.18
CA ASP A 75 -7.84 27.44 -9.20
C ASP A 75 -7.82 27.98 -7.77
N GLU A 76 -7.18 29.14 -7.56
CA GLU A 76 -7.20 29.79 -6.25
C GLU A 76 -8.64 30.11 -5.84
N ARG A 77 -9.00 29.80 -4.59
CA ARG A 77 -10.30 30.19 -4.05
C ARG A 77 -10.33 31.72 -3.93
N ALA A 78 -11.26 32.35 -4.63
CA ALA A 78 -11.59 33.77 -4.46
C ALA A 78 -12.15 34.05 -3.07
#